data_AF-A0A821M7M8-F1
#
_entry.id   AF-A0A821M7M8-F1
#
_cell.length_a   1.000
_cell.length_b   1.000
_cell.length_c   1.000
_cell.angle_alpha   90.00
_cell.angle_beta   90.00
_cell.angle_gamma   90.00
#
_symmetry.space_group_name_H-M   'P 1'
#
loop_
_entity.id
_entity.type
_entity.pdbx_description
1 polymer ?
#
loop_
_entity_poly.entity_id
_entity_poly.type
_entity_poly.pdbx_seq_one_letter_code
_entity_poly.pdbx_strand_id
1 'polypeptide(L)'
;VQNAGKSAREIAKLQEEKEKRKEEKKKADLELLTLFKPVIGQQVLAAGTDPKSVLCMYFKQGSCTKGAKCKFSHDLAVERKAEKRSLYDDINGSGNKENETMANWDDAQLADVVEKRHGEDNRKKNATQIVSYTKTILFRTETK
;
A
#
# COMPACT_ATOMS: atom_id res chain seq x y z
N VAL A 1 44.01 -32.86 36.59
CA VAL A 1 44.71 -34.13 36.86
C VAL A 1 44.76 -34.92 35.56
N GLN A 2 45.87 -35.59 35.24
CA GLN A 2 46.19 -36.32 34.00
C GLN A 2 46.95 -35.55 32.90
N ASN A 3 48.23 -35.20 33.15
CA ASN A 3 49.22 -35.13 32.07
C ASN A 3 50.65 -35.43 32.57
N ALA A 4 50.75 -36.24 33.62
CA ALA A 4 52.03 -36.75 34.14
C ALA A 4 52.43 -37.96 33.29
N GLY A 5 53.25 -37.74 32.26
CA GLY A 5 53.85 -38.84 31.49
C GLY A 5 54.03 -38.62 29.98
N LYS A 6 53.46 -37.55 29.41
CA LYS A 6 53.62 -37.27 27.96
C LYS A 6 54.82 -36.35 27.73
N SER A 7 55.67 -36.72 26.78
CA SER A 7 56.85 -35.94 26.40
C SER A 7 56.46 -34.50 26.04
N ALA A 8 57.32 -33.51 26.34
CA ALA A 8 57.10 -32.10 25.99
C ALA A 8 56.74 -31.90 24.51
N ARG A 9 57.27 -32.78 23.64
CA ARG A 9 56.98 -32.81 22.21
C ARG A 9 55.54 -33.25 21.87
N GLU A 10 54.94 -34.10 22.69
CA GLU A 10 53.59 -34.62 22.52
C GLU A 10 52.52 -33.63 23.00
N ILE A 11 52.85 -32.86 24.06
CA ILE A 11 52.01 -31.74 24.53
C ILE A 11 51.96 -30.62 23.48
N ALA A 12 53.10 -30.30 22.86
CA ALA A 12 53.18 -29.32 21.77
C ALA A 12 52.34 -29.75 20.55
N LYS A 13 52.39 -31.02 20.16
CA LYS A 13 51.57 -31.56 19.05
C LYS A 13 50.06 -31.48 19.34
N LEU A 14 49.63 -31.82 20.57
CA LEU A 14 48.22 -31.75 20.97
C LEU A 14 47.69 -30.31 21.04
N GLN A 15 48.54 -29.34 21.39
CA GLN A 15 48.19 -27.91 21.38
C GLN A 15 48.06 -27.38 19.95
N GLU A 16 48.97 -27.78 19.05
CA GLU A 16 48.91 -27.42 17.63
C GLU A 16 47.66 -27.98 16.94
N GLU A 17 47.29 -29.24 17.22
CA GLU A 17 46.08 -29.87 16.70
C GLU A 17 44.80 -29.17 17.21
N LYS A 18 44.78 -28.76 18.48
CA LYS A 18 43.67 -27.98 19.07
C LYS A 18 43.52 -26.59 18.45
N GLU A 19 44.62 -25.91 18.16
CA GLU A 19 44.59 -24.61 17.49
C GLU A 19 44.12 -24.74 16.04
N LYS A 20 44.63 -25.73 15.29
CA LYS A 20 44.13 -26.02 13.92
C LYS A 20 42.64 -26.31 13.89
N ARG A 21 42.13 -27.13 14.83
CA ARG A 21 40.70 -27.42 14.93
C ARG A 21 39.86 -26.20 15.32
N LYS A 22 40.39 -25.28 16.12
CA LYS A 22 39.73 -24.00 16.43
C LYS A 22 39.73 -23.05 15.22
N GLU A 23 40.83 -22.99 14.48
CA GLU A 23 40.97 -22.20 13.25
C GLU A 23 39.95 -22.65 12.20
N GLU A 24 39.87 -23.96 11.95
CA GLU A 24 38.89 -24.55 11.03
C GLU A 24 37.45 -24.27 11.48
N LYS A 25 37.16 -24.39 12.78
CA LYS A 25 35.83 -24.08 13.30
C LYS A 25 35.48 -22.60 13.14
N LYS A 26 36.40 -21.69 13.45
CA LYS A 26 36.22 -20.25 13.22
C LYS A 26 36.02 -19.92 11.74
N LYS A 27 36.75 -20.62 10.86
CA LYS A 27 36.62 -20.45 9.41
C LYS A 27 35.27 -20.95 8.89
N ALA A 28 34.79 -22.09 9.39
CA ALA A 28 33.46 -22.61 9.09
C ALA A 28 32.35 -21.69 9.61
N ASP A 29 32.49 -21.16 10.82
CA ASP A 29 31.54 -20.19 11.40
C ASP A 29 31.54 -18.86 10.61
N LEU A 30 32.71 -18.44 10.09
CA LEU A 30 32.83 -17.25 9.23
C LEU A 30 32.18 -17.45 7.86
N GLU A 31 32.42 -18.59 7.21
CA GLU A 31 31.78 -18.98 5.94
C GLU A 31 30.25 -19.06 6.08
N LEU A 32 29.77 -19.54 7.23
CA LEU A 32 28.34 -19.55 7.54
C LEU A 32 27.81 -18.11 7.67
N LEU A 33 28.53 -17.24 8.37
CA LEU A 33 28.13 -15.85 8.54
C LEU A 33 28.14 -15.05 7.24
N THR A 34 29.06 -15.33 6.31
CA THR A 34 29.08 -14.67 4.99
C THR A 34 27.92 -15.12 4.12
N LEU A 35 27.58 -16.41 4.13
CA LEU A 35 26.48 -16.95 3.34
C LEU A 35 25.10 -16.46 3.83
N PHE A 36 24.91 -16.37 5.15
CA PHE A 36 23.64 -15.98 5.75
C PHE A 36 23.52 -14.48 6.04
N LYS A 37 24.45 -13.65 5.57
CA LYS A 37 24.36 -12.20 5.76
C LYS A 37 23.18 -11.67 4.94
N PRO A 38 22.11 -11.16 5.58
CA PRO A 38 20.95 -10.68 4.84
C PRO A 38 21.39 -9.51 3.95
N VAL A 39 21.14 -9.65 2.64
CA VAL A 39 21.36 -8.57 1.66
C VAL A 39 20.29 -7.52 1.90
N ILE A 40 20.63 -6.53 2.72
CA ILE A 40 19.77 -5.40 3.01
C ILE A 40 20.09 -4.33 1.97
N GLY A 41 19.19 -4.18 1.00
CA GLY A 41 19.26 -3.07 0.05
C GLY A 41 19.24 -1.73 0.78
N GLN A 42 20.03 -0.76 0.32
CA GLN A 42 19.99 0.59 0.88
C GLN A 42 18.62 1.20 0.57
N GLN A 43 17.88 1.58 1.62
CA GLN A 43 16.57 2.24 1.50
C GLN A 43 16.71 3.53 0.69
N VAL A 44 16.17 3.54 -0.52
CA VAL A 44 16.09 4.72 -1.39
C VAL A 44 14.84 5.49 -0.99
N LEU A 45 15.02 6.62 -0.33
CA LEU A 45 13.91 7.53 -0.01
C LEU A 45 13.56 8.34 -1.26
N ALA A 46 12.27 8.42 -1.59
CA ALA A 46 11.79 9.34 -2.62
C ALA A 46 12.03 10.80 -2.18
N ALA A 47 12.42 11.65 -3.13
CA ALA A 47 12.72 13.06 -2.89
C ALA A 47 11.47 13.77 -2.32
N GLY A 48 11.49 14.09 -1.03
CA GLY A 48 10.37 14.70 -0.31
C GLY A 48 9.89 13.93 0.92
N THR A 49 10.37 12.69 1.13
CA THR A 49 10.02 11.92 2.34
C THR A 49 11.02 12.20 3.44
N ASP A 50 10.54 12.67 4.60
CA ASP A 50 11.41 12.89 5.76
C ASP A 50 12.08 11.59 6.19
N PRO A 51 13.41 11.56 6.34
CA PRO A 51 14.12 10.31 6.60
C PRO A 51 13.77 9.67 7.95
N LYS A 52 13.23 10.46 8.88
CA LYS A 52 12.81 10.02 10.22
C LYS A 52 11.38 9.47 10.27
N SER A 53 10.60 9.61 9.20
CA SER A 53 9.28 8.97 9.09
C SER A 53 9.38 7.51 8.60
N VAL A 54 10.56 7.07 8.17
CA VAL A 54 10.79 5.70 7.68
C VAL A 54 11.55 4.90 8.73
N LEU A 55 11.09 3.66 8.98
CA LEU A 55 11.75 2.73 9.90
C LEU A 55 13.12 2.31 9.35
N CYS A 56 14.14 2.32 10.21
CA CYS A 56 15.46 1.82 9.85
C CYS A 56 15.42 0.30 9.61
N MET A 57 15.65 -0.17 8.38
CA MET A 57 15.76 -1.60 8.07
C MET A 57 16.84 -2.32 8.89
N TYR A 58 17.99 -1.68 9.11
CA TYR A 58 19.04 -2.23 9.97
C TYR A 58 18.60 -2.34 11.44
N PHE A 59 17.74 -1.45 11.91
CA PHE A 59 17.20 -1.53 13.27
C PHE A 59 16.16 -2.64 13.38
N LYS A 60 15.31 -2.81 12.35
CA LYS A 60 14.35 -3.92 12.25
C LYS A 60 15.04 -5.29 12.34
N GLN A 61 16.25 -5.43 11.80
CA GLN A 61 17.07 -6.64 11.89
C GLN A 61 18.04 -6.66 13.08
N GLY A 62 18.05 -5.64 13.93
CA GLY A 62 18.93 -5.57 15.10
C GLY A 62 20.41 -5.30 14.79
N SER A 63 20.76 -4.95 13.56
CA SER A 63 22.15 -4.72 13.10
C SER A 63 22.49 -3.22 12.92
N CYS A 64 21.65 -2.30 13.42
CA CYS A 64 21.91 -0.87 13.29
C CYS A 64 23.02 -0.39 14.25
N THR A 65 24.15 0.03 13.69
CA THR A 65 25.28 0.59 14.47
C THR A 65 25.14 2.10 14.75
N LYS A 66 24.14 2.76 14.17
CA LYS A 66 23.99 4.24 14.23
C LYS A 66 23.30 4.73 15.51
N GLY A 67 22.66 3.84 16.26
CA GLY A 67 22.00 4.15 17.54
C GLY A 67 21.03 5.35 17.43
N ALA A 68 21.02 6.22 18.44
CA ALA A 68 20.12 7.38 18.50
C ALA A 68 20.36 8.44 17.41
N LYS A 69 21.50 8.41 16.72
CA LYS A 69 21.85 9.36 15.63
C LYS A 69 21.51 8.79 14.25
N CYS A 70 20.74 7.71 14.17
CA CYS A 70 20.33 7.15 12.88
C CYS A 70 19.48 8.16 12.09
N LYS A 71 19.75 8.24 10.77
CA LYS A 71 18.96 9.04 9.83
C LYS A 71 17.51 8.53 9.72
N PHE A 72 17.31 7.24 10.00
CA PHE A 72 16.03 6.54 9.94
C PHE A 72 15.45 6.29 11.33
N SER A 73 14.14 6.13 11.44
CA SER A 73 13.45 5.91 12.71
C SER A 73 13.82 4.58 13.36
N HIS A 74 14.06 4.60 14.68
CA HIS A 74 14.16 3.41 15.53
C HIS A 74 12.86 3.12 16.29
N ASP A 75 11.75 3.73 15.89
CA ASP A 75 10.45 3.46 16.47
C ASP A 75 9.69 2.43 15.63
N LEU A 76 9.57 1.20 16.15
CA LEU A 76 8.82 0.11 15.51
C LEU A 76 7.33 0.44 15.32
N ALA A 77 6.78 1.43 16.04
CA ALA A 77 5.40 1.85 15.88
C ALA A 77 5.15 2.57 14.55
N VAL A 78 6.20 3.08 13.89
CA VAL A 78 6.10 3.80 12.62
C VAL A 78 5.66 2.87 11.48
N GLU A 79 6.09 1.60 11.46
CA GLU A 79 5.69 0.65 10.41
C GLU A 79 4.20 0.26 10.49
N ARG A 80 3.57 0.36 11.66
CA ARG A 80 2.13 0.07 11.80
C ARG A 80 1.22 1.21 11.38
N LYS A 81 1.77 2.41 11.15
CA LYS A 81 1.01 3.53 10.57
C LYS A 81 0.93 3.32 9.06
N ALA A 82 0.29 2.23 8.65
CA ALA A 82 -0.18 2.12 7.28
C ALA A 82 -1.06 3.34 7.02
N GLU A 83 -0.87 3.99 5.86
CA GLU A 83 -1.71 5.09 5.44
C GLU A 83 -3.18 4.69 5.61
N LYS A 84 -3.98 5.58 6.18
CA LYS A 84 -5.41 5.32 6.35
C LYS A 84 -6.00 5.17 4.97
N ARG A 85 -6.19 3.92 4.51
CA ARG A 85 -7.03 3.63 3.35
C ARG A 85 -8.37 4.32 3.60
N SER A 86 -8.72 5.28 2.75
CA SER A 86 -9.98 5.99 2.93
C SER A 86 -11.10 4.97 2.80
N LEU A 87 -12.09 5.02 3.70
CA LEU A 87 -13.28 4.17 3.62
C LEU A 87 -14.02 4.35 2.28
N TYR A 88 -13.79 5.47 1.59
CA TYR A 88 -14.35 5.79 0.28
C TYR A 88 -13.55 5.21 -0.90
N ASP A 89 -12.34 4.68 -0.66
CA ASP A 89 -11.52 4.04 -1.70
C ASP A 89 -11.85 2.55 -1.76
N ASP A 90 -13.06 2.23 -2.24
CA ASP A 90 -13.53 0.86 -2.43
C ASP A 90 -12.52 0.05 -3.25
N ILE A 91 -12.05 -1.05 -2.66
CA ILE A 91 -11.06 -1.98 -3.25
C ILE A 91 -11.63 -2.64 -4.53
N ASN A 92 -12.96 -2.67 -4.67
CA ASN A 92 -13.67 -3.22 -5.82
C ASN A 92 -14.14 -2.17 -6.85
N GLY A 93 -13.85 -0.89 -6.66
CA GLY A 93 -14.39 0.21 -7.48
C GLY A 93 -13.34 1.12 -8.13
N SER A 94 -12.05 0.84 -7.96
CA SER A 94 -10.95 1.64 -8.50
C SER A 94 -10.37 1.05 -9.79
N GLY A 95 -11.24 0.56 -10.68
CA GLY A 95 -10.84 0.12 -12.02
C GLY A 95 -11.29 1.07 -13.14
N ASN A 96 -12.19 2.02 -12.85
CA ASN A 96 -12.94 2.72 -13.91
C ASN A 96 -13.35 4.16 -13.57
N LYS A 97 -12.72 4.81 -12.58
CA LYS A 97 -13.15 6.16 -12.17
C LYS A 97 -12.44 7.29 -12.92
N GLU A 98 -11.27 7.01 -13.48
CA GLU A 98 -10.52 7.97 -14.29
C GLU A 98 -11.02 8.06 -15.75
N ASN A 99 -11.79 7.07 -16.22
CA ASN A 99 -12.42 7.09 -17.55
C ASN A 99 -13.95 7.33 -17.54
N GLU A 100 -14.59 7.51 -16.38
CA GLU A 100 -16.01 7.91 -16.27
C GLU A 100 -16.19 9.44 -16.20
N THR A 101 -15.28 10.20 -16.79
CA THR A 101 -15.47 11.65 -16.99
C THR A 101 -16.61 11.84 -18.00
N MET A 102 -17.50 12.84 -17.82
CA MET A 102 -18.66 13.13 -18.71
C MET A 102 -18.33 13.21 -20.21
N ALA A 103 -17.05 13.34 -20.57
CA ALA A 103 -16.55 13.34 -21.94
C ALA A 103 -16.42 11.94 -22.59
N ASN A 104 -16.48 10.85 -21.81
CA ASN A 104 -16.27 9.47 -22.28
C ASN A 104 -17.53 8.60 -22.08
N TRP A 105 -18.72 9.22 -22.07
CA TRP A 105 -20.00 8.50 -22.02
C TRP A 105 -20.44 8.14 -23.44
N ASP A 106 -20.70 6.85 -23.69
CA ASP A 106 -21.22 6.37 -24.97
C ASP A 106 -22.74 6.60 -25.08
N ASP A 107 -23.26 6.79 -26.30
CA ASP A 107 -24.70 7.04 -26.57
C ASP A 107 -25.63 5.98 -25.94
N ALA A 108 -25.16 4.73 -25.86
CA ALA A 108 -25.90 3.64 -25.21
C ALA A 108 -26.03 3.82 -23.69
N GLN A 109 -24.99 4.31 -23.02
CA GLN A 109 -25.01 4.58 -21.58
C GLN A 109 -25.90 5.79 -21.27
N LEU A 110 -25.90 6.78 -22.16
CA LEU A 110 -26.77 7.94 -22.04
C LEU A 110 -28.25 7.57 -22.21
N ALA A 111 -28.57 6.69 -23.17
CA ALA A 111 -29.92 6.19 -23.38
C ALA A 111 -30.46 5.42 -22.16
N ASP A 112 -29.65 4.54 -21.56
CA ASP A 112 -30.04 3.76 -20.37
C ASP A 112 -30.34 4.66 -19.16
N VAL A 113 -29.50 5.67 -18.92
CA VAL A 113 -29.73 6.63 -17.82
C VAL A 113 -30.97 7.49 -18.08
N VAL A 114 -31.22 7.92 -19.33
CA VAL A 114 -32.41 8.70 -19.71
C VAL A 114 -33.67 7.87 -19.55
N GLU A 115 -33.67 6.61 -19.97
CA GLU A 115 -34.80 5.70 -19.77
C GLU A 115 -35.09 5.49 -18.29
N LYS A 116 -34.04 5.29 -17.48
CA LYS A 116 -34.17 5.10 -16.03
C LYS A 116 -34.67 6.36 -15.29
N ARG A 117 -34.39 7.56 -15.82
CA ARG A 117 -34.85 8.85 -15.24
C ARG A 117 -36.22 9.30 -15.73
N HIS A 118 -36.59 9.02 -16.98
CA HIS A 118 -37.82 9.50 -17.60
C HIS A 118 -38.89 8.40 -17.84
N GLY A 119 -38.53 7.13 -17.70
CA GLY A 119 -39.35 5.98 -18.09
C GLY A 119 -40.58 5.74 -17.23
N GLU A 120 -40.49 5.94 -15.91
CA GLU A 120 -41.60 5.70 -14.97
C GLU A 120 -42.33 6.99 -14.54
N ASP A 121 -41.61 8.07 -14.26
CA ASP A 121 -42.19 9.30 -13.69
C ASP A 121 -42.94 10.15 -14.71
N ASN A 122 -42.57 10.09 -15.99
CA ASN A 122 -43.25 10.85 -17.04
C ASN A 122 -44.44 10.09 -17.65
N ARG A 123 -44.38 8.75 -17.61
CA ARG A 123 -45.42 7.86 -18.16
C ARG A 123 -46.65 7.74 -17.26
N LYS A 124 -46.48 7.99 -15.95
CA LYS A 124 -47.56 7.99 -14.94
C LYS A 124 -48.30 9.33 -14.81
N LYS A 125 -47.90 10.38 -15.54
CA LYS A 125 -48.63 11.66 -15.56
C LYS A 125 -49.82 11.54 -16.50
N ASN A 126 -51.03 11.65 -15.96
CA ASN A 126 -52.28 11.64 -16.72
C ASN A 126 -52.39 12.90 -17.59
N ALA A 127 -52.78 12.73 -18.86
CA ALA A 127 -52.96 13.84 -19.78
C ALA A 127 -54.09 14.77 -19.30
N THR A 128 -53.77 15.99 -18.89
CA THR A 128 -54.76 17.02 -18.56
C THR A 128 -55.16 17.79 -19.82
N GLN A 129 -56.44 17.83 -20.14
CA GLN A 129 -56.95 18.66 -21.24
C GLN A 129 -56.87 20.15 -20.86
N ILE A 130 -56.17 20.94 -21.66
CA ILE A 130 -56.10 22.40 -21.50
C ILE A 130 -57.37 22.99 -22.10
N VAL A 131 -58.36 23.29 -21.25
CA VAL A 131 -59.58 24.02 -21.68
C VAL A 131 -59.29 25.52 -21.63
N SER A 132 -58.94 26.11 -22.77
CA SER A 132 -58.81 27.57 -22.90
C SER A 132 -60.17 28.21 -23.22
N TYR A 133 -60.72 28.96 -22.26
CA TYR A 133 -61.93 29.77 -22.44
C TYR A 133 -61.60 31.06 -23.19
N THR A 134 -61.53 31.02 -24.52
CA THR A 134 -61.48 32.24 -25.35
C THR A 134 -62.60 32.35 -26.38
N LYS A 135 -63.55 31.41 -26.41
CA LYS A 135 -64.62 31.36 -27.43
C LYS A 135 -66.03 31.73 -26.93
N THR A 136 -66.18 32.35 -25.75
CA THR A 136 -67.53 32.65 -25.18
C THR A 136 -67.91 34.14 -25.22
N ILE A 137 -67.03 35.07 -25.64
CA ILE A 137 -67.29 36.52 -25.53
C ILE A 137 -67.87 37.17 -26.81
N LEU A 138 -67.84 36.52 -27.98
CA LEU A 138 -68.21 37.16 -29.27
C LEU A 138 -69.64 36.88 -29.79
N PHE A 139 -70.59 36.47 -28.95
CA PHE A 139 -71.98 36.20 -29.39
C PHE A 139 -73.07 36.92 -28.59
N ARG A 140 -72.74 37.98 -27.82
CA ARG A 140 -73.72 38.70 -26.98
C ARG A 140 -73.93 40.18 -27.31
N THR A 141 -73.48 40.67 -28.46
CA THR A 141 -73.61 42.10 -28.82
C THR A 141 -74.33 42.38 -30.13
N GLU A 142 -75.18 41.49 -30.63
CA GLU A 142 -76.03 41.78 -31.79
C GLU A 142 -77.45 41.23 -31.57
N THR A 143 -78.26 41.98 -30.83
CA THR A 143 -79.73 42.04 -30.97
C THR A 143 -80.23 43.25 -30.18
N LYS A 144 -80.18 44.42 -30.82
CA LYS A 144 -81.07 45.56 -30.58
C LYS A 144 -81.45 46.15 -31.92
#